data_AF-A0AA41Z1Q2-F1
#
_entry.id   AF-A0AA41Z1Q2-F1
#
_cell.length_a   1.000
_cell.length_b   1.000
_cell.length_c   1.000
_cell.angle_alpha   90.00
_cell.angle_beta   90.00
_cell.angle_gamma   90.00
#
_symmetry.space_group_name_H-M   'P 1'
#
loop_
_entity.id
_entity.type
_entity.pdbx_description
1 polymer ?
#
loop_
_entity_poly.entity_id
_entity_poly.type
_entity_poly.pdbx_seq_one_letter_code
_entity_poly.pdbx_strand_id
1 'polypeptide(L)'
;MAPISGSALEADTAEWNGLFDRVGSELRTLADAVNRLQQFLTPIVADVVSRDPQAITRLQDLDLLEQSLHGLSDLMSCLDASTTLTDASTLSTGVRTLRLAGLAKRLSGPEQGDTEPALITSDLELF
;
A
#
# COMPACT_ATOMS: atom_id res chain seq x y z
N MET A 1 35.78 -34.25 7.99
CA MET A 1 34.52 -33.83 7.33
C MET A 1 33.62 -33.27 8.41
N ALA A 2 33.45 -31.95 8.47
CA ALA A 2 32.60 -31.29 9.45
C ALA A 2 31.48 -30.54 8.71
N PRO A 3 30.21 -30.93 8.86
CA PRO A 3 29.07 -30.13 8.43
C PRO A 3 28.59 -29.33 9.65
N ILE A 4 29.13 -28.13 9.87
CA ILE A 4 28.67 -27.25 10.97
C ILE A 4 28.21 -25.88 10.46
N SER A 5 28.45 -25.53 9.20
CA SER A 5 28.14 -24.18 8.69
C SER A 5 26.70 -23.98 8.19
N GLY A 6 25.85 -25.01 8.17
CA GLY A 6 24.48 -24.89 7.66
C GLY A 6 23.48 -24.29 8.65
N SER A 7 23.48 -24.75 9.91
CA SER A 7 22.43 -24.40 10.87
C SER A 7 22.53 -22.98 11.43
N ALA A 8 23.72 -22.38 11.45
CA ALA A 8 23.93 -21.02 11.94
C ALA A 8 23.46 -19.96 10.94
N LEU A 9 23.61 -20.22 9.64
CA LEU A 9 23.16 -19.30 8.58
C LEU A 9 21.63 -19.33 8.42
N GLU A 10 21.01 -20.50 8.60
CA GLU A 10 19.54 -20.66 8.60
C GLU A 10 18.88 -20.00 9.81
N ALA A 11 19.53 -19.99 10.97
CA ALA A 11 19.00 -19.32 12.15
C ALA A 11 19.05 -17.78 12.03
N ASP A 12 20.14 -17.24 11.49
CA ASP A 12 20.32 -15.79 11.27
C ASP A 12 19.30 -15.27 10.24
N THR A 13 19.12 -15.97 9.12
CA THR A 13 18.12 -15.61 8.09
C THR A 13 16.67 -15.67 8.59
N ALA A 14 16.33 -16.63 9.46
CA ALA A 14 15.00 -16.70 10.08
C ALA A 14 14.71 -15.51 11.02
N GLU A 15 15.73 -15.01 11.73
CA GLU A 15 15.60 -13.84 12.61
C GLU A 15 15.36 -12.56 11.79
N TRP A 16 16.09 -12.39 10.68
CA TRP A 16 15.88 -11.27 9.76
C TRP A 16 14.50 -11.28 9.10
N ASN A 17 14.02 -12.45 8.69
CA ASN A 17 12.69 -12.62 8.11
C ASN A 17 11.58 -12.21 9.09
N GLY A 18 11.67 -12.67 10.35
CA GLY A 18 10.72 -12.26 11.39
C GLY A 18 10.76 -10.75 11.68
N LEU A 19 11.92 -10.11 11.53
CA LEU A 19 12.05 -8.66 11.68
C LEU A 19 11.42 -7.91 10.50
N PHE A 20 11.63 -8.36 9.26
CA PHE A 20 11.04 -7.74 8.07
C PHE A 20 9.51 -7.85 8.07
N ASP A 21 8.96 -9.02 8.41
CA ASP A 21 7.52 -9.22 8.52
C ASP A 21 6.90 -8.28 9.58
N ARG A 22 7.53 -8.20 10.75
CA ARG A 22 7.07 -7.31 11.83
C ARG A 22 7.10 -5.84 11.41
N VAL A 23 8.19 -5.37 10.82
CA VAL A 23 8.29 -3.98 10.34
C VAL A 23 7.27 -3.72 9.24
N GLY A 24 7.07 -4.66 8.31
CA GLY A 24 6.05 -4.58 7.26
C GLY A 24 4.63 -4.45 7.83
N SER A 25 4.30 -5.23 8.86
CA SER A 25 2.99 -5.18 9.54
C SER A 25 2.76 -3.86 10.27
N GLU A 26 3.76 -3.33 10.98
CA GLU A 26 3.67 -2.04 11.67
C GLU A 26 3.47 -0.89 10.67
N LEU A 27 4.21 -0.91 9.55
CA LEU A 27 4.05 0.07 8.47
C LEU A 27 2.64 0.05 7.87
N ARG A 28 2.06 -1.15 7.67
CA ARG A 28 0.69 -1.30 7.17
C ARG A 28 -0.34 -0.76 8.15
N THR A 29 -0.17 -1.07 9.44
CA THR A 29 -1.03 -0.56 10.51
C THR A 29 -0.98 0.97 10.58
N LEU A 30 0.21 1.55 10.40
CA LEU A 30 0.37 3.00 10.36
C LEU A 30 -0.29 3.62 9.12
N ALA A 31 -0.17 2.99 7.94
CA ALA A 31 -0.86 3.44 6.73
C ALA A 31 -2.39 3.46 6.92
N ASP A 32 -2.95 2.39 7.49
CA ASP A 32 -4.38 2.30 7.80
C ASP A 32 -4.84 3.40 8.78
N ALA A 33 -3.99 3.73 9.77
CA ALA A 33 -4.27 4.81 10.70
C ALA A 33 -4.25 6.19 10.02
N VAL A 34 -3.32 6.42 9.08
CA VAL A 34 -3.27 7.65 8.27
C VAL A 34 -4.51 7.78 7.37
N ASN A 35 -4.93 6.69 6.71
CA ASN A 35 -6.14 6.68 5.90
C ASN A 35 -7.39 7.03 6.73
N ARG A 36 -7.55 6.44 7.93
CA ARG A 36 -8.65 6.78 8.84
C ARG A 36 -8.62 8.25 9.27
N LEU A 37 -7.43 8.79 9.54
CA LEU A 37 -7.27 10.20 9.85
C LEU A 37 -7.69 11.07 8.66
N GLN A 38 -7.31 10.70 7.44
CA GLN A 38 -7.70 11.41 6.22
C GLN A 38 -9.23 11.39 6.01
N GLN A 39 -9.88 10.24 6.20
CA GLN A 39 -11.34 10.11 6.12
C GLN A 39 -12.04 11.01 7.14
N PHE A 40 -11.50 11.10 8.36
CA PHE A 40 -12.03 11.99 9.39
C PHE A 40 -11.83 13.48 9.06
N LEU A 41 -10.67 13.84 8.48
CA LEU A 41 -10.34 15.22 8.14
C LEU A 41 -11.00 15.72 6.86
N THR A 42 -11.31 14.84 5.91
CA THR A 42 -11.90 15.19 4.60
C THR A 42 -13.14 16.08 4.70
N PRO A 43 -14.17 15.78 5.50
CA PRO A 43 -15.34 16.65 5.62
C PRO A 43 -14.99 18.02 6.24
N ILE A 44 -14.07 18.04 7.21
CA ILE A 44 -13.60 19.29 7.86
C ILE A 44 -12.84 20.17 6.86
N VAL A 45 -11.98 19.56 6.05
CA VAL A 45 -11.22 20.25 5.00
C VAL A 45 -12.14 20.78 3.91
N ALA A 46 -13.19 20.05 3.53
CA ALA A 46 -14.18 20.51 2.56
C ALA A 46 -14.86 21.81 2.99
N ASP A 47 -15.18 21.95 4.28
CA ASP A 47 -15.78 23.18 4.83
C ASP A 47 -14.79 24.37 4.86
N VAL A 48 -13.50 24.08 5.08
CA VAL A 48 -12.47 25.11 5.25
C VAL A 48 -11.80 25.50 3.93
N VAL A 49 -11.94 24.69 2.88
CA VAL A 49 -11.32 24.88 1.56
C VAL A 49 -11.59 26.24 0.92
N SER A 50 -12.79 26.77 1.13
CA SER A 50 -13.18 28.09 0.62
C SER A 50 -12.39 29.23 1.26
N ARG A 51 -11.79 29.00 2.44
CA ARG A 51 -11.04 29.97 3.25
C ARG A 51 -9.54 29.69 3.28
N ASP A 52 -9.14 28.43 3.20
CA ASP A 52 -7.74 28.00 3.12
C ASP A 52 -7.57 26.94 2.02
N PRO A 53 -7.21 27.35 0.79
CA PRO A 53 -6.91 26.42 -0.30
C PRO A 53 -5.74 25.48 0.01
N GLN A 54 -4.83 25.84 0.94
CA GLN A 54 -3.72 24.95 1.34
C GLN A 54 -4.21 23.74 2.13
N ALA A 55 -5.44 23.76 2.65
CA ALA A 55 -6.03 22.62 3.33
C ALA A 55 -6.12 21.38 2.42
N ILE A 56 -6.33 21.56 1.10
CA ILE A 56 -6.29 20.46 0.12
C ILE A 56 -4.87 19.91 0.00
N THR A 57 -3.86 20.77 -0.08
CA THR A 57 -2.46 20.34 -0.18
C THR A 57 -2.05 19.49 1.03
N ARG A 58 -2.44 19.91 2.25
CA ARG A 58 -2.18 19.12 3.47
C ARG A 58 -2.87 17.76 3.44
N LEU A 59 -4.06 17.67 2.84
CA LEU A 59 -4.77 16.40 2.68
C LEU A 59 -4.12 15.50 1.62
N GLN A 60 -3.55 16.09 0.57
CA GLN A 60 -2.72 15.38 -0.42
C GLN A 60 -1.39 14.88 0.18
N ASP A 61 -0.80 15.63 1.11
CA ASP A 61 0.41 15.19 1.81
C ASP A 61 0.14 13.95 2.67
N LEU A 62 -1.05 13.85 3.28
CA LEU A 62 -1.47 12.65 4.01
C LEU A 62 -1.67 11.44 3.09
N ASP A 63 -2.29 11.64 1.93
CA ASP A 63 -2.42 10.59 0.89
C ASP A 63 -1.04 10.09 0.43
N LEU A 64 -0.08 11.00 0.22
CA LEU A 64 1.28 10.65 -0.14
C LEU A 64 2.00 9.88 0.98
N LEU A 65 1.76 10.26 2.23
CA LEU A 65 2.32 9.57 3.41
C LEU A 65 1.77 8.14 3.51
N GLU A 66 0.46 7.96 3.41
CA GLU A 66 -0.18 6.64 3.38
C GLU A 66 0.42 5.74 2.30
N GLN A 67 0.56 6.27 1.08
CA GLN A 67 1.15 5.54 -0.04
C GLN A 67 2.59 5.14 0.21
N SER A 68 3.37 6.04 0.81
CA SER A 68 4.77 5.76 1.14
C SER A 68 4.88 4.64 2.17
N LEU A 69 3.98 4.61 3.16
CA LEU A 69 3.93 3.56 4.18
C LEU A 69 3.50 2.21 3.60
N HIS A 70 2.49 2.17 2.74
CA HIS A 70 2.10 0.95 2.02
C HIS A 70 3.23 0.44 1.12
N GLY A 71 3.87 1.33 0.35
CA GLY A 71 4.99 0.96 -0.51
C GLY A 71 6.18 0.39 0.27
N LEU A 72 6.46 0.95 1.46
CA LEU A 72 7.49 0.41 2.35
C LEU A 72 7.09 -0.95 2.94
N SER A 73 5.83 -1.13 3.34
CA SER A 73 5.30 -2.41 3.84
C SER A 73 5.41 -3.52 2.79
N ASP A 74 5.04 -3.22 1.55
CA ASP A 74 5.14 -4.17 0.44
C ASP A 74 6.61 -4.45 0.08
N LEU A 75 7.49 -3.46 0.18
CA LEU A 75 8.93 -3.64 0.03
C LEU A 75 9.50 -4.57 1.11
N MET A 76 9.10 -4.40 2.37
CA MET A 76 9.50 -5.31 3.46
C MET A 76 9.02 -6.74 3.18
N SER A 77 7.78 -6.90 2.71
CA SER A 77 7.22 -8.20 2.34
C SER A 77 7.99 -8.85 1.18
N CYS A 78 8.43 -8.06 0.20
CA CYS A 78 9.27 -8.54 -0.87
C CYS A 78 10.68 -8.93 -0.39
N LEU A 79 11.29 -8.17 0.52
CA LEU A 79 12.61 -8.49 1.08
C LEU A 79 12.59 -9.78 1.90
N ASP A 80 11.53 -10.01 2.67
CA ASP A 80 11.31 -11.27 3.39
C ASP A 80 11.27 -12.46 2.42
N ALA A 81 10.48 -12.35 1.35
CA ALA A 81 10.44 -13.34 0.27
C ALA A 81 11.76 -13.44 -0.53
N SER A 82 12.59 -12.39 -0.53
CA SER A 82 13.85 -12.29 -1.29
C SER A 82 15.06 -12.85 -0.54
N THR A 83 14.92 -13.51 0.60
CA THR A 83 16.05 -14.26 1.20
C THR A 83 16.61 -15.36 0.28
N THR A 84 15.90 -15.70 -0.80
CA THR A 84 16.38 -16.54 -1.92
C THR A 84 16.94 -15.76 -3.12
N LEU A 85 16.87 -14.43 -3.14
CA LEU A 85 17.34 -13.57 -4.23
C LEU A 85 18.73 -13.02 -3.91
N THR A 86 19.74 -13.77 -4.32
CA THR A 86 21.17 -13.43 -4.25
C THR A 86 21.57 -12.22 -5.11
N ASP A 87 20.62 -11.55 -5.79
CA ASP A 87 20.94 -10.60 -6.85
C ASP A 87 20.13 -9.29 -6.75
N ALA A 88 20.85 -8.18 -6.53
CA ALA A 88 20.31 -6.83 -6.36
C ALA A 88 19.48 -6.34 -7.57
N SER A 89 19.69 -6.95 -8.74
CA SER A 89 18.91 -6.73 -9.97
C SER A 89 17.43 -7.09 -9.81
N THR A 90 17.14 -8.12 -9.02
CA THR A 90 15.77 -8.64 -8.83
C THR A 90 15.00 -7.80 -7.84
N LEU A 91 15.66 -7.29 -6.80
CA LEU A 91 15.09 -6.30 -5.88
C LEU A 91 14.69 -5.01 -6.61
N SER A 92 15.57 -4.50 -7.48
CA SER A 92 15.29 -3.30 -8.29
C SER A 92 14.07 -3.49 -9.21
N THR A 93 13.91 -4.69 -9.77
CA THR A 93 12.77 -5.02 -10.63
C THR A 93 11.49 -5.17 -9.81
N GLY A 94 11.53 -5.84 -8.65
CA GLY A 94 10.41 -5.97 -7.71
C GLY A 94 9.89 -4.63 -7.20
N VAL A 95 10.80 -3.71 -6.85
CA VAL A 95 10.43 -2.34 -6.42
C VAL A 95 9.75 -1.58 -7.56
N ARG A 96 10.17 -1.77 -8.81
CA ARG A 96 9.54 -1.13 -9.98
C ARG A 96 8.17 -1.72 -10.29
N THR A 97 8.00 -3.04 -10.22
CA THR A 97 6.72 -3.70 -10.47
C THR A 97 5.70 -3.39 -9.38
N LEU A 98 6.10 -3.34 -8.11
CA LEU A 98 5.26 -2.87 -7.00
C LEU A 98 4.78 -1.43 -7.21
N ARG A 99 5.70 -0.52 -7.57
CA ARG A 99 5.36 0.88 -7.83
C ARG A 99 4.39 1.04 -9.00
N LEU A 100 4.52 0.22 -10.05
CA LEU A 100 3.61 0.20 -11.20
C LEU A 100 2.24 -0.40 -10.85
N ALA A 101 2.19 -1.49 -10.08
CA ALA A 101 0.94 -2.10 -9.63
C ALA A 101 0.15 -1.16 -8.71
N GLY A 102 0.85 -0.46 -7.79
CA GLY A 102 0.25 0.56 -6.95
C GLY A 102 -0.31 1.75 -7.75
N LEU A 103 0.40 2.18 -8.79
CA LEU A 103 -0.10 3.20 -9.73
C LEU A 103 -1.29 2.70 -10.56
N ALA A 104 -1.26 1.46 -11.05
CA ALA A 104 -2.33 0.86 -11.83
C ALA A 104 -3.62 0.69 -11.01
N LYS A 105 -3.51 0.24 -9.75
CA LYS A 105 -4.63 0.15 -8.81
C LYS A 105 -5.29 1.51 -8.59
N ARG A 106 -4.50 2.58 -8.48
CA ARG A 106 -5.01 3.95 -8.31
C ARG A 106 -5.67 4.51 -9.57
N LEU A 107 -5.11 4.21 -10.74
CA LEU A 107 -5.73 4.57 -12.03
C LEU A 107 -7.02 3.79 -12.30
N SER A 108 -7.15 2.60 -11.72
CA SER A 108 -8.35 1.77 -11.86
C SER A 108 -9.53 2.26 -11.00
N GLY A 109 -9.33 3.28 -10.17
CA GLY A 109 -10.35 3.82 -9.28
C GLY A 109 -10.67 2.86 -8.11
N PRO A 110 -11.52 3.28 -7.16
CA PRO A 110 -12.02 2.35 -6.15
C PRO A 110 -12.71 1.20 -6.88
N GLU A 111 -12.27 -0.04 -6.63
CA GLU A 111 -12.95 -1.21 -7.18
C GLU A 111 -14.44 -1.06 -6.86
N GLN A 112 -15.25 -0.97 -7.92
CA GLN A 112 -16.69 -1.10 -7.84
C GLN A 112 -16.97 -2.49 -7.27
N GLY A 113 -17.03 -2.58 -5.94
CA GLY A 113 -17.66 -3.69 -5.26
C GLY A 113 -19.08 -3.77 -5.79
N ASP A 114 -19.41 -4.90 -6.40
CA ASP A 114 -20.74 -5.41 -6.74
C ASP A 114 -21.89 -4.42 -6.51
N THR A 115 -21.99 -3.40 -7.37
CA THR A 115 -23.28 -2.78 -7.59
C THR A 115 -24.01 -3.72 -8.53
N GLU A 116 -24.78 -4.61 -7.91
CA GLU A 116 -25.92 -5.31 -8.50
C GLU A 116 -26.50 -4.46 -9.66
N PRO A 117 -26.63 -5.00 -10.88
CA PRO A 117 -27.10 -4.21 -12.00
C PRO A 117 -28.52 -3.79 -11.70
N ALA A 118 -28.68 -2.55 -11.23
CA ALA A 118 -29.96 -1.88 -11.20
C ALA A 118 -30.45 -1.91 -12.64
N LEU A 119 -31.42 -2.77 -12.89
CA LEU A 119 -32.23 -2.81 -14.09
C LEU A 119 -32.71 -1.38 -14.33
N ILE A 120 -32.00 -0.66 -15.19
CA ILE A 120 -32.51 0.52 -15.87
C ILE A 120 -33.55 -0.05 -16.84
N THR A 121 -34.71 -0.38 -16.30
CA THR A 121 -35.91 -0.64 -17.06
C THR A 121 -36.17 0.62 -17.86
N SER A 122 -36.14 0.45 -19.17
CA SER A 122 -36.46 1.43 -20.17
C SER A 122 -37.83 2.04 -19.85
N ASP A 123 -37.84 3.31 -19.45
CA ASP A 123 -39.06 4.14 -19.39
C ASP A 123 -38.82 5.45 -20.14
N LEU A 124 -38.29 5.29 -21.36
CA LEU A 124 -38.34 6.28 -22.43
C LEU A 124 -39.52 5.93 -23.35
N GLU A 125 -40.71 5.82 -22.77
CA GLU A 125 -41.95 5.92 -23.53
C GLU A 125 -42.75 7.14 -23.05
N LEU A 126 -43.01 8.01 -24.05
CA LEU A 126 -44.21 8.83 -24.19
C LEU A 126 -44.22 10.25 -23.59
N PHE A 127 -44.09 11.19 -24.54
CA PHE A 127 -44.50 12.61 -24.59
C PHE A 127 -43.50 13.69 -24.16
#